data_AF-B7K3E9-F1
#
_entry.id   AF-B7K3E9-F1
#
_cell.length_a   1.000
_cell.length_b   1.000
_cell.length_c   1.000
_cell.angle_alpha   90.00
_cell.angle_beta   90.00
_cell.angle_gamma   90.00
#
_symmetry.space_group_name_H-M   'P 1'
#
loop_
_entity.id
_entity.type
_entity.pdbx_description
1 polymer ?
#
loop_
_entity_poly.entity_id
_entity_poly.type
_entity_poly.pdbx_seq_one_letter_code
_entity_poly.pdbx_strand_id
1 'polypeptide(L)'
;MKKSLPNLIISEPHIVIPKDYWSPRLGEILLEADLITPQQLTRALNDQAKYPDLCLGEILVIRGWLKQRTADFFATKWSNYLKQERKYRLGEYLKKAALLDERKIEQILAEQRRLGLKFGAVAVLNGWINPGTLDFFIEHLFPERQHDSCLTVHQTALRVHKTSTRKPEPSKQPEI
;
A
#
# COMPACT_ATOMS: atom_id res chain seq x y z
N MET A 1 49.79 -1.09 -2.63
CA MET A 1 49.59 -0.12 -3.72
C MET A 1 48.15 0.35 -3.66
N LYS A 2 47.89 1.59 -3.25
CA LYS A 2 46.54 2.16 -3.15
C LYS A 2 46.16 2.73 -4.51
N LYS A 3 45.17 2.14 -5.19
CA LYS A 3 44.58 2.76 -6.38
C LYS A 3 43.49 3.72 -5.91
N SER A 4 43.77 5.01 -6.10
CA SER A 4 42.80 6.10 -6.02
C SER A 4 41.73 5.88 -7.07
N LEU A 5 40.46 5.98 -6.68
CA LEU A 5 39.33 6.17 -7.60
C LEU A 5 38.89 7.64 -7.48
N PRO A 6 38.69 8.34 -8.62
CA PRO A 6 38.41 9.76 -8.63
C PRO A 6 36.97 10.07 -8.19
N ASN A 7 36.85 11.17 -7.45
CA ASN A 7 35.66 11.90 -7.02
C ASN A 7 34.37 11.59 -7.79
N LEU A 8 33.50 10.77 -7.19
CA LEU A 8 32.10 10.71 -7.55
C LEU A 8 31.35 11.69 -6.65
N ILE A 9 31.18 12.93 -7.12
CA ILE A 9 30.28 13.89 -6.49
C ILE A 9 28.86 13.47 -6.87
N ILE A 10 28.20 12.74 -5.96
CA ILE A 10 26.75 12.59 -5.93
C ILE A 10 26.33 13.15 -4.57
N SER A 11 25.60 14.25 -4.62
CA SER A 11 25.00 14.91 -3.48
C SER A 11 24.06 13.95 -2.72
N GLU A 12 24.15 13.96 -1.39
CA GLU A 12 23.23 13.36 -0.38
C GLU A 12 23.48 11.92 0.12
N PRO A 13 23.13 11.64 1.40
CA PRO A 13 24.09 11.29 2.45
C PRO A 13 24.49 9.81 2.38
N HIS A 14 25.75 9.57 2.71
CA HIS A 14 26.29 8.25 3.00
C HIS A 14 25.43 7.54 4.05
N ILE A 15 24.65 6.54 3.64
CA ILE A 15 24.02 5.59 4.55
C ILE A 15 24.89 4.33 4.51
N VAL A 16 25.65 4.12 5.58
CA VAL A 16 26.21 2.81 5.88
C VAL A 16 25.05 1.96 6.38
N ILE A 17 24.54 1.06 5.54
CA ILE A 17 23.54 0.08 5.95
C ILE A 17 24.31 -1.15 6.46
N PRO A 18 24.16 -1.55 7.73
CA PRO A 18 24.75 -2.77 8.27
C PRO A 18 24.54 -3.99 7.36
N LYS A 19 25.58 -4.78 7.13
CA LYS A 19 25.57 -5.99 6.28
C LYS A 19 24.64 -7.12 6.79
N ASP A 20 23.99 -6.91 7.93
CA ASP A 20 23.24 -7.93 8.67
C ASP A 20 21.73 -7.92 8.34
N TYR A 21 21.28 -7.10 7.37
CA TYR A 21 19.86 -6.93 7.01
C TYR A 21 19.34 -7.93 5.96
N TRP A 22 19.75 -9.19 6.06
CA TRP A 22 19.32 -10.24 5.13
C TRP A 22 18.16 -11.07 5.68
N SER A 23 17.03 -11.04 4.97
CA SER A 23 16.06 -12.12 4.99
C SER A 23 15.98 -12.71 3.58
N PRO A 24 16.22 -14.01 3.38
CA PRO A 24 16.12 -14.64 2.05
C PRO A 24 14.72 -14.47 1.43
N ARG A 25 13.73 -14.07 2.23
CA ARG A 25 12.36 -13.79 1.80
C ARG A 25 12.08 -12.34 1.40
N LEU A 26 13.06 -11.43 1.48
CA LEU A 26 12.81 -10.03 1.15
C LEU A 26 12.31 -9.88 -0.30
N GLY A 27 12.93 -10.59 -1.24
CA GLY A 27 12.50 -10.59 -2.64
C GLY A 27 11.08 -11.12 -2.83
N GLU A 28 10.72 -12.19 -2.13
CA GLU A 28 9.38 -12.79 -2.15
C GLU A 28 8.35 -11.83 -1.59
N ILE A 29 8.61 -11.22 -0.43
CA ILE A 29 7.73 -10.25 0.22
C ILE A 29 7.48 -9.04 -0.68
N LEU A 30 8.53 -8.50 -1.31
CA LEU A 30 8.40 -7.34 -2.20
C LEU A 30 7.64 -7.68 -3.50
N LEU A 31 7.80 -8.91 -3.99
CA LEU A 31 7.07 -9.41 -5.15
C LEU A 31 5.59 -9.61 -4.82
N GLU A 32 5.28 -10.24 -3.69
CA GLU A 32 3.92 -10.46 -3.20
C GLU A 32 3.22 -9.13 -2.90
N ALA A 33 3.95 -8.13 -2.42
CA ALA A 33 3.46 -6.78 -2.20
C ALA A 33 3.26 -5.94 -3.48
N ASP A 34 3.50 -6.51 -4.66
CA ASP A 34 3.44 -5.81 -5.96
C ASP A 34 4.31 -4.54 -6.01
N LEU A 35 5.44 -4.55 -5.27
CA LEU A 35 6.39 -3.43 -5.22
C LEU A 35 7.54 -3.58 -6.20
N ILE A 36 7.78 -4.82 -6.64
CA ILE A 36 8.73 -5.17 -7.70
C ILE A 36 8.12 -6.24 -8.59
N THR A 37 8.57 -6.30 -9.85
CA THR A 37 8.19 -7.33 -10.81
C THR A 37 9.11 -8.56 -10.73
N PRO A 38 8.68 -9.74 -11.20
CA PRO A 38 9.55 -10.91 -11.31
C PRO A 38 10.84 -10.63 -12.10
N GLN A 39 10.75 -9.80 -13.14
CA GLN A 39 11.87 -9.40 -13.98
C GLN A 39 12.85 -8.51 -13.23
N GLN A 40 12.35 -7.56 -12.42
CA GLN A 40 13.20 -6.74 -11.55
C GLN A 40 13.88 -7.59 -10.49
N LEU A 41 13.16 -8.52 -9.85
CA LEU A 41 13.73 -9.44 -8.86
C LEU A 41 14.85 -10.28 -9.48
N THR A 42 14.59 -10.91 -10.63
CA THR A 42 15.58 -11.72 -11.35
C THR A 42 16.84 -10.90 -11.69
N ARG A 43 16.65 -9.69 -12.22
CA ARG A 43 17.78 -8.80 -12.54
C ARG A 43 18.53 -8.37 -11.29
N ALA A 44 17.85 -8.09 -10.19
CA ALA A 44 18.48 -7.68 -8.93
C ALA A 44 19.31 -8.82 -8.32
N LEU A 45 18.81 -10.06 -8.37
CA LEU A 45 19.56 -11.25 -7.95
C LEU A 45 20.79 -11.50 -8.84
N ASN A 46 20.67 -11.30 -10.15
CA ASN A 46 21.81 -11.38 -11.06
C ASN A 46 22.91 -10.34 -10.77
N ASP A 47 22.51 -9.15 -10.33
CA ASP A 47 23.46 -8.12 -9.89
C ASP A 47 24.10 -8.47 -8.56
N GLN A 48 23.31 -9.02 -7.63
CA GLN A 48 23.82 -9.46 -6.33
C GLN A 48 24.88 -10.55 -6.49
N ALA A 49 24.68 -11.47 -7.44
CA ALA A 49 25.68 -12.49 -7.76
C ALA A 49 27.01 -11.90 -8.29
N LYS A 50 26.96 -10.73 -8.94
CA LYS A 50 28.16 -10.02 -9.45
C LYS A 50 28.80 -9.13 -8.40
N TYR A 51 28.00 -8.59 -7.48
CA TYR A 51 28.40 -7.65 -6.44
C TYR A 51 27.99 -8.21 -5.07
N PRO A 52 28.70 -9.21 -4.54
CA PRO A 52 28.31 -9.90 -3.31
C PRO A 52 28.32 -9.01 -2.06
N ASP A 53 28.97 -7.84 -2.13
CA ASP A 53 28.93 -6.82 -1.08
C ASP A 53 27.62 -6.05 -1.02
N LEU A 54 26.78 -6.09 -2.07
CA LEU A 54 25.50 -5.40 -2.12
C LEU A 54 24.34 -6.32 -1.73
N CYS A 55 23.46 -5.82 -0.87
CA CYS A 55 22.22 -6.49 -0.51
C CYS A 55 21.15 -6.30 -1.59
N LEU A 56 20.20 -7.24 -1.69
CA LEU A 56 19.10 -7.18 -2.65
C LEU A 56 18.32 -5.85 -2.56
N GLY A 57 17.99 -5.40 -1.34
CA GLY A 57 17.31 -4.12 -1.12
C GLY A 57 18.10 -2.92 -1.64
N GLU A 58 19.42 -2.91 -1.42
CA GLU A 58 20.31 -1.83 -1.90
C GLU A 58 20.35 -1.81 -3.44
N ILE A 59 20.43 -2.98 -4.08
CA ILE A 59 20.42 -3.09 -5.54
C ILE A 59 19.10 -2.56 -6.12
N LEU A 60 17.97 -2.90 -5.50
CA LEU A 60 16.65 -2.39 -5.92
C LEU A 60 16.58 -0.85 -5.81
N VAL A 61 17.22 -0.27 -4.79
CA VAL A 61 17.30 1.19 -4.60
C VAL A 61 18.26 1.85 -5.60
N ILE A 62 19.47 1.31 -5.77
CA ILE A 62 20.48 1.81 -6.71
C ILE A 62 19.92 1.83 -8.13
N ARG A 63 19.09 0.84 -8.49
CA ARG A 63 18.42 0.79 -9.79
C ARG A 63 17.18 1.68 -9.91
N GLY A 64 16.78 2.35 -8.83
CA GLY A 64 15.62 3.22 -8.81
C GLY A 64 14.27 2.49 -8.84
N TRP A 65 14.24 1.19 -8.52
CA TRP A 65 12.99 0.42 -8.48
C TRP A 65 12.28 0.51 -7.13
N LEU A 66 13.02 0.82 -6.06
CA LEU A 66 12.47 1.07 -4.73
C LEU A 66 13.06 2.32 -4.10
N LYS A 67 12.29 2.95 -3.21
CA LYS A 67 12.83 3.94 -2.28
C LYS A 67 13.59 3.24 -1.16
N GLN A 68 14.68 3.84 -0.68
CA GLN A 68 15.45 3.32 0.46
C GLN A 68 14.57 2.99 1.65
N ARG A 69 13.71 3.94 2.06
CA ARG A 69 12.81 3.75 3.20
C ARG A 69 11.83 2.59 3.02
N THR A 70 11.43 2.30 1.78
CA THR A 70 10.55 1.15 1.47
C THR A 70 11.32 -0.15 1.64
N ALA A 71 12.52 -0.25 1.06
CA ALA A 71 13.40 -1.41 1.25
C ALA A 71 13.70 -1.67 2.74
N ASP A 72 14.07 -0.62 3.49
CA ASP A 72 14.35 -0.70 4.92
C ASP A 72 13.13 -1.16 5.72
N PHE A 73 11.94 -0.67 5.39
CA PHE A 73 10.71 -1.06 6.07
C PHE A 73 10.46 -2.56 5.96
N PHE A 74 10.56 -3.13 4.76
CA PHE A 74 10.32 -4.55 4.53
C PHE A 74 11.43 -5.44 5.06
N ALA A 75 12.68 -5.00 4.97
CA ALA A 75 13.82 -5.75 5.49
C ALA A 75 13.85 -5.82 7.03
N THR A 76 13.39 -4.76 7.71
CA THR A 76 13.68 -4.59 9.15
C THR A 76 12.45 -4.51 10.05
N LYS A 77 11.31 -4.00 9.54
CA LYS A 77 10.14 -3.70 10.37
C LYS A 77 8.95 -4.60 10.11
N TRP A 78 8.78 -5.05 8.86
CA TRP A 78 7.60 -5.80 8.43
C TRP A 78 7.28 -7.00 9.33
N SER A 79 8.25 -7.89 9.57
CA SER A 79 8.04 -9.08 10.40
C SER A 79 7.64 -8.76 11.85
N ASN A 80 8.07 -7.62 12.39
CA ASN A 80 7.68 -7.18 13.73
C ASN A 80 6.23 -6.68 13.74
N TYR A 81 5.81 -5.96 12.69
CA TYR A 81 4.42 -5.51 12.55
C TYR A 81 3.42 -6.66 12.34
N LEU A 82 3.84 -7.77 11.72
CA LEU A 82 3.01 -8.97 11.63
C LEU A 82 2.74 -9.58 13.01
N LYS A 83 3.74 -9.62 13.89
CA LYS A 83 3.65 -10.22 15.25
C LYS A 83 2.99 -9.32 16.29
N GLN A 84 2.92 -8.01 16.02
CA GLN A 84 2.37 -7.05 16.97
C GLN A 84 0.87 -7.29 17.19
N GLU A 85 0.43 -7.38 18.45
CA GLU A 85 -0.99 -7.54 18.82
C GLU A 85 -1.83 -6.30 18.47
N ARG A 86 -1.33 -5.11 18.82
CA ARG A 86 -2.02 -3.84 18.55
C ARG A 86 -1.61 -3.29 17.19
N LYS A 87 -2.47 -3.46 16.19
CA LYS A 87 -2.22 -2.95 14.83
C LYS A 87 -2.44 -1.42 14.73
N TYR A 88 -1.58 -0.74 13.98
CA TYR A 88 -1.84 0.62 13.52
C TYR A 88 -2.98 0.65 12.49
N ARG A 89 -3.46 1.85 12.15
CA ARG A 89 -4.34 2.05 10.99
C ARG A 89 -3.56 1.82 9.70
N LEU A 90 -4.25 1.37 8.64
CA LEU A 90 -3.62 1.09 7.33
C LEU A 90 -2.73 2.23 6.83
N GLY A 91 -3.23 3.47 6.86
CA GLY A 91 -2.48 4.65 6.41
C GLY A 91 -1.12 4.83 7.11
N GLU A 92 -1.01 4.46 8.40
CA GLU A 92 0.25 4.56 9.14
C GLU A 92 1.28 3.54 8.66
N TYR A 93 0.85 2.33 8.27
CA TYR A 93 1.76 1.35 7.68
C TYR A 93 2.25 1.79 6.31
N LEU A 94 1.34 2.29 5.47
CA LEU A 94 1.69 2.82 4.14
C LEU A 94 2.62 4.05 4.25
N LYS A 95 2.45 4.88 5.29
CA LYS A 95 3.37 5.98 5.63
C LYS A 95 4.75 5.48 6.01
N LYS A 96 4.81 4.53 6.94
CA LYS A 96 6.07 3.95 7.44
C LYS A 96 6.83 3.21 6.34
N ALA A 97 6.14 2.64 5.37
CA ALA A 97 6.70 2.02 4.18
C ALA A 97 7.09 3.03 3.08
N ALA A 98 6.90 4.34 3.30
CA ALA A 98 7.15 5.42 2.33
C ALA A 98 6.38 5.28 1.00
N LEU A 99 5.25 4.55 1.03
CA LEU A 99 4.32 4.38 -0.08
C LEU A 99 3.37 5.58 -0.17
N LEU A 100 2.94 6.09 0.99
CA LEU A 100 2.20 7.34 1.12
C LEU A 100 2.96 8.31 2.03
N ASP A 101 2.74 9.61 1.85
CA ASP A 101 3.17 10.64 2.79
C ASP A 101 1.96 11.20 3.54
N GLU A 102 2.21 12.07 4.52
CA GLU A 102 1.15 12.67 5.34
C GLU A 102 0.13 13.43 4.49
N ARG A 103 0.58 14.15 3.47
CA ARG A 103 -0.30 14.95 2.60
C ARG A 103 -1.26 14.04 1.82
N LYS A 104 -0.75 12.96 1.25
CA LYS A 104 -1.58 11.95 0.57
C LYS A 104 -2.57 11.30 1.52
N ILE A 105 -2.17 11.02 2.75
CA ILE A 105 -3.07 10.44 3.76
C ILE A 105 -4.21 11.41 4.09
N GLU A 106 -3.90 12.68 4.33
CA GLU A 106 -4.91 13.73 4.56
C GLU A 106 -5.89 13.85 3.39
N GLN A 107 -5.38 13.82 2.16
CA GLN A 107 -6.20 13.85 0.94
C GLN A 107 -7.13 12.64 0.85
N ILE A 108 -6.63 11.42 1.07
CA ILE A 108 -7.48 10.22 1.11
C ILE A 108 -8.57 10.36 2.17
N LEU A 109 -8.23 10.85 3.37
CA LEU A 109 -9.19 11.00 4.47
C LEU A 109 -10.27 12.06 4.19
N ALA A 110 -9.95 13.08 3.38
CA ALA A 110 -10.93 14.05 2.89
C ALA A 110 -11.84 13.44 1.82
N GLU A 111 -11.25 12.76 0.83
CA GLU A 111 -11.97 12.18 -0.31
C GLU A 111 -12.86 10.99 0.09
N GLN A 112 -12.42 10.14 1.02
CA GLN A 112 -13.22 8.99 1.47
C GLN A 112 -14.57 9.45 2.04
N ARG A 113 -14.60 10.60 2.74
CA ARG A 113 -15.83 11.16 3.33
C ARG A 113 -16.75 11.72 2.26
N ARG A 114 -16.17 12.33 1.23
CA ARG A 114 -16.92 12.92 0.11
C ARG A 114 -17.51 11.84 -0.80
N LEU A 115 -16.76 10.76 -1.04
CA LEU A 115 -17.11 9.71 -2.01
C LEU A 115 -17.84 8.52 -1.39
N GLY A 116 -17.83 8.37 -0.06
CA GLY A 116 -18.39 7.19 0.61
C GLY A 116 -17.60 5.91 0.32
N LEU A 117 -16.32 6.05 0.00
CA LEU A 117 -15.40 4.95 -0.31
C LEU A 117 -14.48 4.65 0.89
N LYS A 118 -13.87 3.47 0.89
CA LYS A 118 -12.85 3.10 1.88
C LYS A 118 -11.51 3.77 1.59
N PHE A 119 -10.70 3.98 2.62
CA PHE A 119 -9.35 4.56 2.51
C PHE A 119 -8.52 3.91 1.39
N GLY A 120 -8.43 2.57 1.38
CA GLY A 120 -7.64 1.83 0.39
C GLY A 120 -8.14 2.04 -1.04
N ALA A 121 -9.45 2.02 -1.24
CA ALA A 121 -10.08 2.29 -2.53
C ALA A 121 -9.70 3.65 -3.09
N VAL A 122 -9.74 4.69 -2.26
CA VAL A 122 -9.35 6.05 -2.67
C VAL A 122 -7.86 6.12 -3.01
N ALA A 123 -6.99 5.43 -2.25
CA ALA A 123 -5.56 5.39 -2.53
C ALA A 123 -5.23 4.73 -3.88
N VAL A 124 -5.96 3.65 -4.22
CA VAL A 124 -5.83 2.95 -5.51
C VAL A 124 -6.41 3.78 -6.66
N LEU A 125 -7.59 4.37 -6.49
CA LEU A 125 -8.23 5.21 -7.52
C LEU A 125 -7.37 6.42 -7.92
N ASN A 126 -6.60 6.97 -6.97
CA ASN A 126 -5.66 8.05 -7.23
C ASN A 126 -4.31 7.57 -7.82
N GLY A 127 -4.11 6.26 -7.98
CA GLY A 127 -2.87 5.67 -8.47
C GLY A 127 -1.67 5.85 -7.53
N TRP A 128 -1.91 6.09 -6.24
CA TRP A 128 -0.82 6.32 -5.27
C TRP A 128 -0.24 5.02 -4.72
N ILE A 129 -1.02 3.94 -4.75
CA ILE A 129 -0.59 2.57 -4.51
C ILE A 129 -1.30 1.66 -5.52
N ASN A 130 -0.70 0.52 -5.84
CA ASN A 130 -1.33 -0.48 -6.69
C ASN A 130 -2.34 -1.31 -5.88
N PRO A 131 -3.34 -1.93 -6.55
CA PRO A 131 -4.27 -2.85 -5.91
C PRO A 131 -3.56 -4.00 -5.18
N GLY A 132 -2.56 -4.64 -5.80
CA GLY A 132 -1.81 -5.73 -5.18
C GLY A 132 -1.09 -5.31 -3.90
N THR A 133 -0.52 -4.10 -3.87
CA THR A 133 0.06 -3.54 -2.65
C THR A 133 -0.99 -3.32 -1.57
N LEU A 134 -2.18 -2.82 -1.91
CA LEU A 134 -3.26 -2.68 -0.93
C LEU A 134 -3.66 -4.04 -0.35
N ASP A 135 -3.93 -5.01 -1.22
CA ASP A 135 -4.38 -6.34 -0.84
C ASP A 135 -3.36 -7.04 0.06
N PHE A 136 -2.08 -6.99 -0.31
CA PHE A 136 -0.99 -7.52 0.48
C PHE A 136 -0.99 -6.98 1.93
N PHE A 137 -1.14 -5.67 2.13
CA PHE A 137 -1.18 -5.10 3.47
C PHE A 137 -2.43 -5.54 4.24
N ILE A 138 -3.59 -5.63 3.59
CA ILE A 138 -4.83 -6.06 4.25
C ILE A 138 -4.75 -7.53 4.67
N GLU A 139 -4.35 -8.41 3.76
CA GLU A 139 -4.27 -9.85 4.00
C GLU A 139 -3.33 -10.19 5.15
N HIS A 140 -2.18 -9.51 5.22
CA HIS A 140 -1.17 -9.79 6.22
C HIS A 140 -1.37 -9.09 7.57
N LEU A 141 -1.96 -7.89 7.58
CA LEU A 141 -2.14 -7.12 8.83
C LEU A 141 -3.53 -7.26 9.43
N PHE A 142 -4.54 -7.53 8.60
CA PHE A 142 -5.95 -7.56 8.97
C PHE A 142 -6.67 -8.76 8.31
N PRO A 143 -6.24 -10.00 8.53
CA PRO A 143 -6.85 -11.18 7.90
C PRO A 143 -8.35 -11.29 8.20
N GLU A 144 -8.79 -10.84 9.39
CA GLU A 144 -10.21 -10.79 9.78
C GLU A 144 -11.06 -9.80 8.97
N ARG A 145 -10.44 -8.97 8.13
CA ARG A 145 -11.08 -7.91 7.33
C ARG A 145 -10.89 -8.11 5.84
N GLN A 146 -10.61 -9.32 5.37
CA GLN A 146 -10.44 -9.59 3.92
C GLN A 146 -11.67 -9.22 3.08
N HIS A 147 -12.88 -9.29 3.62
CA HIS A 147 -14.09 -8.82 2.94
C HIS A 147 -14.14 -7.29 2.78
N ASP A 148 -13.28 -6.55 3.49
CA ASP A 148 -13.19 -5.09 3.37
C ASP A 148 -12.35 -4.60 2.19
N SER A 149 -11.55 -5.47 1.57
CA SER A 149 -10.65 -5.15 0.45
C SER A 149 -11.40 -4.70 -0.80
N CYS A 150 -12.66 -5.12 -0.95
CA CYS A 150 -13.50 -4.72 -2.06
C CYS A 150 -14.04 -3.29 -1.86
N LEU A 151 -14.21 -2.58 -2.98
CA LEU A 151 -14.88 -1.30 -3.14
C LEU A 151 -16.31 -1.33 -2.54
N THR A 152 -16.44 -1.36 -1.21
CA THR A 152 -17.73 -1.27 -0.55
C THR A 152 -18.13 0.20 -0.58
N VAL A 153 -18.89 0.57 -1.61
CA VAL A 153 -19.70 1.79 -1.57
C VAL A 153 -20.66 1.62 -0.41
N HIS A 154 -20.43 2.30 0.72
CA HIS A 154 -21.50 2.44 1.70
C HIS A 154 -22.56 3.33 1.06
N GLN A 155 -23.55 2.71 0.43
CA GLN A 155 -24.79 3.38 0.02
C GLN A 155 -25.51 3.85 1.28
N THR A 156 -25.14 5.01 1.79
CA THR A 156 -25.86 5.66 2.90
C THR A 156 -26.40 7.03 2.51
N ALA A 157 -26.72 7.23 1.22
CA ALA A 157 -27.41 8.44 0.77
C ALA A 157 -28.10 8.28 -0.60
N LEU A 158 -29.01 7.31 -0.76
CA LEU A 158 -30.08 7.39 -1.76
C LEU A 158 -31.41 6.93 -1.13
N ARG A 159 -31.81 7.60 -0.05
CA ARG A 159 -33.22 7.71 0.33
C ARG A 159 -33.69 9.12 -0.06
N VAL A 160 -33.97 9.30 -1.35
CA VAL A 160 -34.70 10.47 -1.85
C VAL A 160 -36.07 9.98 -2.30
N HIS A 161 -37.05 10.26 -1.43
CA HIS A 161 -38.49 10.38 -1.64
C HIS A 161 -39.18 9.48 -2.70
N LYS A 162 -39.83 8.41 -2.22
CA LYS A 162 -41.20 8.09 -2.68
C LYS A 162 -42.17 8.39 -1.54
N THR A 163 -42.55 9.66 -1.44
CA THR A 163 -43.73 10.09 -0.70
C THR A 163 -44.97 9.49 -1.35
N SER A 164 -45.60 8.58 -0.62
CA SER A 164 -47.06 8.49 -0.45
C SER A 164 -47.92 9.04 -1.59
N THR A 165 -48.25 8.21 -2.58
CA THR A 165 -49.49 8.35 -3.33
C THR A 165 -50.50 7.35 -2.76
N ARG A 166 -51.30 7.79 -1.79
CA ARG A 166 -52.60 7.16 -1.50
C ARG A 166 -53.48 7.39 -2.72
N LYS A 167 -54.03 6.32 -3.30
CA LYS A 167 -55.12 6.41 -4.27
C LYS A 167 -56.41 5.97 -3.57
N PRO A 168 -57.55 6.66 -3.78
CA PRO A 168 -58.71 6.52 -2.90
C PRO A 168 -59.54 5.27 -3.20
N GLU A 169 -60.20 4.83 -2.13
CA GLU A 169 -61.25 3.83 -1.99
C GLU A 169 -62.45 4.10 -2.93
N PRO A 170 -63.05 3.08 -3.57
CA PRO A 170 -64.23 3.28 -4.41
C PRO A 170 -65.50 3.38 -3.54
N SER A 171 -66.11 4.56 -3.59
CA SER A 171 -67.41 4.88 -3.00
C SER A 171 -68.51 3.97 -3.57
N LYS A 172 -69.19 3.23 -2.69
CA LYS A 172 -70.51 2.65 -2.97
C LYS A 172 -71.52 3.79 -3.16
N GLN A 173 -72.28 3.78 -4.25
CA GLN A 173 -73.51 4.56 -4.40
C GLN A 173 -74.72 3.67 -4.04
N PRO A 174 -75.74 4.21 -3.36
CA PRO A 174 -77.02 3.53 -3.15
C PRO A 174 -77.97 3.74 -4.34
N GLU A 175 -78.95 2.84 -4.42
CA GLU A 175 -80.05 2.74 -5.39
C GLU A 175 -80.92 4.01 -5.51
N ILE A 176 -81.45 4.23 -6.73
CA ILE A 176 -82.87 4.53 -6.99
C ILE A 176 -83.28 3.77 -8.25
#